data_AF-J2Z7H6-F1
#
_entry.id   AF-J2Z7H6-F1
#
_cell.length_a   1.000
_cell.length_b   1.000
_cell.length_c   1.000
_cell.angle_alpha   90.00
_cell.angle_beta   90.00
_cell.angle_gamma   90.00
#
_symmetry.space_group_name_H-M   'P 1'
#
loop_
_entity.id
_entity.type
_entity.pdbx_description
1 polymer ?
#
loop_
_entity_poly.entity_id
_entity_poly.type
_entity_poly.pdbx_seq_one_letter_code
_entity_poly.pdbx_strand_id
1 'polypeptide(L)'
;MPTFEGSTIQAAIQKGLTHLNLERDAVNVEVVSEGRKGFLGIGRKPAIVSLTALPVTPPKTAVKPQAKPSKVAAAVTAPTAPQPQQMTPAHKRDDERALQAVKAYLSAMAAAIDAPAQLKLERASKNRLTIQLITKKEGLLIGHHGKTINALQYLGQVYLNHHAHSKFTLLLNVGDYRERRNGILARLADKTAREAIATGQATLLEPMPSFERKQIHAHLADSPHVITYSEGEEPHRYVVIAPK
;
A
#
# COMPACT_ATOMS: atom_id res chain seq x y z
N MET A 1 -17.34 23.15 -27.89
CA MET A 1 -17.28 22.39 -26.62
C MET A 1 -18.00 23.22 -25.58
N PRO A 2 -19.11 22.78 -24.98
CA PRO A 2 -19.86 23.62 -24.04
C PRO A 2 -19.12 23.70 -22.71
N THR A 3 -18.47 24.84 -22.47
CA THR A 3 -17.81 25.17 -21.21
C THR A 3 -18.81 25.85 -20.28
N PHE A 4 -18.89 25.38 -19.03
CA PHE A 4 -19.81 25.92 -18.03
C PHE A 4 -19.04 26.53 -16.86
N GLU A 5 -19.46 27.72 -16.45
CA GLU A 5 -18.79 28.51 -15.42
C GLU A 5 -19.63 28.60 -14.13
N GLY A 6 -18.94 28.51 -12.99
CA GLY A 6 -19.56 28.55 -11.67
C GLY A 6 -18.68 29.22 -10.62
N SER A 7 -19.31 29.67 -9.53
CA SER A 7 -18.59 30.19 -8.36
C SER A 7 -17.78 29.12 -7.63
N THR A 8 -18.13 27.84 -7.85
CA THR A 8 -17.41 26.65 -7.40
C THR A 8 -17.50 25.59 -8.50
N ILE A 9 -16.59 24.62 -8.47
CA ILE A 9 -16.60 23.47 -9.39
C ILE A 9 -17.96 22.76 -9.36
N GLN A 10 -18.53 22.56 -8.16
CA GLN A 10 -19.85 21.94 -8.00
C GLN A 10 -20.98 22.76 -8.65
N ALA A 11 -20.94 24.09 -8.50
CA ALA A 11 -21.92 24.97 -9.13
C ALA A 11 -21.81 24.98 -10.66
N ALA A 12 -20.59 24.88 -11.20
CA ALA A 12 -20.34 24.79 -12.64
C ALA A 12 -20.88 23.46 -13.21
N ILE A 13 -20.63 22.35 -12.53
CA ILE A 13 -21.14 21.02 -12.89
C ILE A 13 -22.68 21.01 -12.87
N GLN A 14 -23.30 21.52 -11.81
CA GLN A 14 -24.76 21.50 -11.68
C GLN A 14 -25.45 22.35 -12.74
N LYS A 15 -24.91 23.53 -13.07
CA LYS A 15 -25.42 24.36 -14.18
C LYS A 15 -25.32 23.64 -15.52
N GLY A 16 -24.20 22.99 -15.79
CA GLY A 16 -24.01 22.25 -17.04
C GLY A 16 -24.90 21.02 -17.15
N LEU A 17 -25.11 20.27 -16.06
CA LEU A 17 -26.08 19.16 -16.00
C LEU A 17 -27.51 19.65 -16.27
N THR A 18 -27.89 20.79 -15.70
CA THR A 18 -29.21 21.39 -15.89
C THR A 18 -29.41 21.87 -17.33
N HIS A 19 -28.38 22.47 -17.95
CA HIS A 19 -28.45 23.00 -19.31
C HIS A 19 -28.44 21.88 -20.38
N LEU A 20 -27.81 20.74 -20.08
CA LEU A 20 -27.77 19.58 -20.98
C LEU A 20 -28.91 18.59 -20.70
N ASN A 21 -29.65 18.75 -19.59
CA ASN A 21 -30.70 17.85 -19.13
C ASN A 21 -30.21 16.39 -19.02
N LEU A 22 -28.98 16.22 -18.52
CA LEU A 22 -28.30 14.93 -18.35
C LEU A 22 -28.05 14.64 -16.87
N GLU A 23 -28.12 13.38 -16.48
CA GLU A 23 -27.75 12.91 -15.14
C GLU A 23 -26.22 12.86 -14.99
N ARG A 24 -25.73 12.98 -13.75
CA ARG A 24 -24.28 13.04 -13.41
C ARG A 24 -23.49 11.86 -14.00
N ASP A 25 -24.14 10.71 -14.15
CA ASP A 25 -23.51 9.47 -14.58
C ASP A 25 -23.29 9.38 -16.11
N ALA A 26 -23.84 10.31 -16.89
CA ALA A 26 -23.78 10.32 -18.35
C ALA A 26 -22.74 11.31 -18.94
N VAL A 27 -21.94 11.96 -18.09
CA VAL A 27 -21.09 13.07 -18.50
C VAL A 27 -19.67 12.90 -17.94
N ASN A 28 -18.67 13.01 -18.82
CA ASN A 28 -17.28 13.14 -18.38
C ASN A 28 -17.00 14.61 -18.02
N VAL A 29 -16.48 14.84 -16.83
CA VAL A 29 -16.25 16.17 -16.26
C VAL A 29 -14.76 16.47 -16.25
N GLU A 30 -14.32 17.41 -17.07
CA GLU A 30 -12.93 17.86 -17.09
C GLU A 30 -12.83 19.27 -16.48
N VAL A 31 -12.06 19.38 -15.40
CA VAL A 31 -11.88 20.64 -14.66
C VAL A 31 -10.75 21.43 -15.30
N VAL A 32 -11.11 22.47 -16.06
CA VAL A 32 -10.15 23.34 -16.74
C VAL A 32 -9.58 24.38 -15.78
N SER A 33 -10.37 24.84 -14.80
CA SER A 33 -9.89 25.72 -13.73
C SER A 33 -10.72 25.57 -12.47
N GLU A 34 -10.06 25.36 -11.33
CA GLU A 34 -10.72 25.09 -10.04
C GLU A 34 -11.40 26.33 -9.41
N GLY A 35 -11.11 27.53 -9.91
CA GLY A 35 -11.61 28.79 -9.36
C GLY A 35 -11.01 29.12 -8.00
N ARG A 36 -10.57 30.36 -7.79
CA ARG A 36 -9.98 30.79 -6.51
C ARG A 36 -10.95 31.68 -5.74
N LYS A 37 -11.27 31.28 -4.51
CA LYS A 37 -12.12 32.02 -3.58
C LYS A 37 -11.28 33.12 -2.91
N GLY A 38 -11.44 34.37 -3.37
CA GLY A 38 -10.77 35.53 -2.78
C GLY A 38 -11.24 35.83 -1.35
N PHE A 39 -10.32 36.31 -0.50
CA PHE A 39 -10.59 36.77 0.86
C PHE A 39 -11.42 38.05 0.80
N LEU A 40 -12.61 38.05 1.43
CA LEU A 40 -13.51 39.21 1.50
C LEU A 40 -14.09 39.74 0.16
N GLY A 41 -14.23 38.89 -0.86
CA GLY A 41 -14.96 39.24 -2.09
C GLY A 41 -14.16 39.99 -3.16
N ILE A 42 -12.90 40.33 -2.89
CA ILE A 42 -12.00 40.95 -3.87
C ILE A 42 -11.13 39.83 -4.50
N GLY A 43 -11.10 39.76 -5.84
CA GLY A 43 -10.23 38.84 -6.59
C GLY A 43 -10.80 37.44 -6.89
N ARG A 44 -12.13 37.29 -7.03
CA ARG A 44 -12.74 36.00 -7.41
C ARG A 44 -12.42 35.63 -8.85
N LYS A 45 -11.87 34.43 -9.06
CA LYS A 45 -11.78 33.80 -10.39
C LYS A 45 -12.81 32.66 -10.48
N PRO A 46 -13.71 32.66 -11.49
CA PRO A 46 -14.71 31.61 -11.64
C PRO A 46 -14.06 30.26 -11.93
N ALA A 47 -14.72 29.18 -11.52
CA ALA A 47 -14.36 27.82 -11.89
C ALA A 47 -14.96 27.50 -13.25
N ILE A 48 -14.18 26.88 -14.15
CA ILE A 48 -14.58 26.54 -15.51
C ILE A 48 -14.46 25.03 -15.68
N VAL A 49 -15.55 24.42 -16.14
CA VAL A 49 -15.66 22.96 -16.32
C VAL A 49 -16.15 22.67 -17.74
N SER A 50 -15.49 21.74 -18.42
CA SER A 50 -15.92 21.25 -19.73
C SER A 50 -16.71 19.95 -19.53
N LEU A 51 -17.91 19.88 -20.13
CA LEU A 51 -18.77 18.70 -20.06
C LEU A 51 -18.86 18.04 -21.44
N THR A 52 -18.48 16.76 -21.50
CA THR A 52 -18.61 15.94 -22.71
C THR A 52 -19.56 14.78 -22.43
N ALA A 53 -20.65 14.70 -23.19
CA ALA A 53 -21.59 13.58 -23.13
C ALA A 53 -20.95 12.32 -23.75
N LEU A 54 -20.96 11.19 -23.04
CA LEU A 54 -20.53 9.91 -23.58
C LEU A 54 -21.68 9.28 -24.36
N PRO A 55 -21.48 8.81 -25.62
CA PRO A 55 -22.52 8.11 -26.35
C PRO A 55 -22.62 6.67 -25.84
N VAL A 56 -23.66 6.38 -25.05
CA VAL A 56 -24.11 4.99 -24.80
C VAL A 56 -25.59 4.86 -25.17
N THR A 57 -25.84 3.86 -26.02
CA THR A 57 -27.11 3.43 -26.61
C THR A 57 -28.22 3.17 -25.57
N PRO A 58 -29.49 3.56 -25.83
CA PRO A 58 -30.68 3.15 -25.04
C PRO A 58 -31.30 1.85 -25.63
N PRO A 59 -32.39 1.21 -25.10
CA PRO A 59 -33.41 1.75 -24.18
C PRO A 59 -34.11 0.78 -23.16
N LYS A 60 -35.03 1.38 -22.37
CA LYS A 60 -36.18 0.82 -21.59
C LYS A 60 -35.84 0.16 -20.24
N THR A 61 -36.43 0.55 -19.10
CA THR A 61 -37.86 0.85 -18.89
C THR A 61 -38.05 1.79 -17.69
N ALA A 62 -39.01 2.71 -17.83
CA ALA A 62 -39.48 3.66 -16.83
C ALA A 62 -40.31 3.00 -15.72
N VAL A 63 -40.17 3.49 -14.47
CA VAL A 63 -41.30 3.81 -13.55
C VAL A 63 -40.83 4.87 -12.52
N LYS A 64 -41.57 5.98 -12.41
CA LYS A 64 -41.68 6.91 -11.27
C LYS A 64 -43.19 6.90 -10.88
N PRO A 65 -43.67 7.57 -9.80
CA PRO A 65 -43.14 7.80 -8.44
C PRO A 65 -44.24 7.66 -7.33
N GLN A 66 -43.89 7.47 -6.05
CA GLN A 66 -44.77 7.87 -4.91
C GLN A 66 -43.98 8.10 -3.60
N ALA A 67 -44.50 8.98 -2.75
CA ALA A 67 -43.76 9.80 -1.79
C ALA A 67 -44.16 9.57 -0.31
N LYS A 68 -43.15 9.71 0.60
CA LYS A 68 -43.18 10.13 2.04
C LYS A 68 -44.00 9.30 3.07
N PRO A 69 -43.80 9.46 4.41
CA PRO A 69 -42.58 9.58 5.22
C PRO A 69 -42.60 8.74 6.55
N SER A 70 -41.42 8.62 7.19
CA SER A 70 -41.17 8.48 8.65
C SER A 70 -41.58 7.23 9.49
N LYS A 71 -40.56 6.72 10.18
CA LYS A 71 -40.47 6.25 11.59
C LYS A 71 -41.01 4.86 11.99
N VAL A 72 -40.07 3.94 12.24
CA VAL A 72 -39.97 3.06 13.43
C VAL A 72 -38.49 2.66 13.54
N ALA A 73 -37.68 3.23 14.44
CA ALA A 73 -37.42 2.77 15.81
C ALA A 73 -37.13 1.26 15.92
N ALA A 74 -35.83 0.97 16.08
CA ALA A 74 -35.23 -0.10 16.87
C ALA A 74 -35.75 -1.55 16.70
N ALA A 75 -34.98 -2.35 15.95
CA ALA A 75 -34.82 -3.77 16.27
C ALA A 75 -33.42 -4.25 15.87
N VAL A 76 -32.71 -4.70 16.89
CA VAL A 76 -31.45 -5.44 16.92
C VAL A 76 -31.30 -6.39 15.72
N THR A 77 -30.16 -6.32 15.03
CA THR A 77 -29.57 -7.52 14.42
C THR A 77 -28.06 -7.40 14.38
N ALA A 78 -27.41 -8.46 14.83
CA ALA A 78 -26.00 -8.61 15.08
C ALA A 78 -25.11 -8.22 13.88
N PRO A 79 -23.85 -7.80 14.12
CA PRO A 79 -22.86 -7.76 13.05
C PRO A 79 -22.72 -9.18 12.48
N THR A 80 -23.26 -9.38 11.29
CA THR A 80 -23.00 -10.56 10.47
C THR A 80 -21.49 -10.66 10.30
N ALA A 81 -20.90 -11.64 10.98
CA ALA A 81 -19.54 -12.07 10.75
C ALA A 81 -19.33 -12.26 9.23
N PRO A 82 -18.21 -11.81 8.65
CA PRO A 82 -17.90 -12.11 7.26
C PRO A 82 -17.80 -13.63 7.12
N GLN A 83 -18.78 -14.23 6.44
CA GLN A 83 -18.72 -15.65 6.13
C GLN A 83 -17.46 -15.93 5.29
N PRO A 84 -16.72 -17.02 5.56
CA PRO A 84 -15.57 -17.41 4.75
C PRO A 84 -16.05 -17.72 3.34
N GLN A 85 -15.69 -16.87 2.36
CA GLN A 85 -15.97 -17.12 0.96
C GLN A 85 -15.34 -18.46 0.56
N GLN A 86 -16.19 -19.43 0.23
CA GLN A 86 -15.77 -20.72 -0.30
C GLN A 86 -15.17 -20.50 -1.69
N MET A 87 -13.93 -20.97 -1.87
CA MET A 87 -13.20 -20.89 -3.14
C MET A 87 -13.95 -21.71 -4.20
N THR A 88 -14.52 -21.04 -5.20
CA THR A 88 -15.04 -21.75 -6.38
C THR A 88 -13.88 -22.42 -7.13
N PRO A 89 -14.10 -23.52 -7.85
CA PRO A 89 -13.04 -24.24 -8.59
C PRO A 89 -12.33 -23.37 -9.65
N ALA A 90 -13.00 -22.34 -10.16
CA ALA A 90 -12.43 -21.35 -11.08
C ALA A 90 -11.35 -20.49 -10.39
N HIS A 91 -11.61 -19.99 -9.17
CA HIS A 91 -10.67 -19.14 -8.44
C HIS A 91 -9.38 -19.89 -8.09
N LYS A 92 -9.47 -21.20 -7.81
CA LYS A 92 -8.28 -22.03 -7.55
C LYS A 92 -7.35 -22.15 -8.77
N ARG A 93 -7.91 -22.24 -9.99
CA ARG A 93 -7.12 -22.33 -11.22
C ARG A 93 -6.40 -21.03 -11.54
N ASP A 94 -7.06 -19.90 -11.30
CA ASP A 94 -6.48 -18.58 -11.53
C ASP A 94 -5.40 -18.26 -10.49
N ASP A 95 -5.61 -18.65 -9.23
CA ASP A 95 -4.60 -18.54 -8.18
C ASP A 95 -3.34 -19.38 -8.51
N GLU A 96 -3.50 -20.60 -9.03
CA GLU A 96 -2.34 -21.42 -9.43
C GLU A 96 -1.56 -20.84 -10.61
N ARG A 97 -2.25 -20.25 -11.59
CA ARG A 97 -1.61 -19.53 -12.70
C ARG A 97 -0.86 -18.30 -12.19
N ALA A 98 -1.44 -17.53 -11.27
CA ALA A 98 -0.80 -16.38 -10.66
C ALA A 98 0.49 -16.78 -9.92
N LEU A 99 0.49 -17.90 -9.20
CA LEU A 99 1.67 -18.42 -8.52
C LEU A 99 2.80 -18.80 -9.49
N GLN A 100 2.46 -19.41 -10.62
CA GLN A 100 3.44 -19.74 -11.65
C GLN A 100 4.00 -18.46 -12.29
N ALA A 101 3.15 -17.48 -12.56
CA ALA A 101 3.55 -16.19 -13.10
C ALA A 101 4.52 -15.43 -12.16
N VAL A 102 4.24 -15.41 -10.85
CA VAL A 102 5.15 -14.82 -9.84
C VAL A 102 6.51 -15.52 -9.84
N LYS A 103 6.54 -16.85 -9.91
CA LYS A 103 7.82 -17.58 -9.97
C LYS A 103 8.63 -17.22 -11.20
N ALA A 104 7.98 -17.16 -12.37
CA ALA A 104 8.64 -16.77 -13.62
C ALA A 104 9.16 -15.33 -13.53
N TYR A 105 8.35 -14.42 -13.00
CA TYR A 105 8.73 -13.01 -12.80
C TYR A 105 9.95 -12.87 -11.88
N LEU A 106 9.91 -13.48 -10.69
CA LEU A 106 11.03 -13.41 -9.75
C LEU A 106 12.30 -14.08 -10.29
N SER A 107 12.16 -15.16 -11.06
CA SER A 107 13.28 -15.82 -11.74
C SER A 107 13.92 -14.92 -12.80
N ALA A 108 13.10 -14.23 -13.61
CA ALA A 108 13.59 -13.27 -14.60
C ALA A 108 14.30 -12.07 -13.95
N MET A 109 13.76 -11.55 -12.84
CA MET A 109 14.40 -10.48 -12.07
C MET A 109 15.73 -10.92 -11.45
N ALA A 110 15.79 -12.13 -10.88
CA ALA A 110 17.03 -12.68 -10.35
C ALA A 110 18.10 -12.84 -11.45
N ALA A 111 17.70 -13.29 -12.65
CA ALA A 111 18.60 -13.37 -13.80
C ALA A 111 19.07 -11.98 -14.28
N ALA A 112 18.20 -10.96 -14.28
CA ALA A 112 18.56 -9.59 -14.66
C ALA A 112 19.59 -8.95 -13.70
N ILE A 113 19.66 -9.41 -12.45
CA ILE A 113 20.63 -8.96 -11.43
C ILE A 113 21.92 -9.83 -11.47
N ASP A 114 22.11 -10.66 -12.51
CA ASP A 114 23.25 -11.59 -12.65
C ASP A 114 23.34 -12.62 -11.51
N ALA A 115 22.20 -12.96 -10.90
CA ALA A 115 22.09 -13.91 -9.81
C ALA A 115 21.00 -14.95 -10.09
N PRO A 116 21.21 -15.86 -11.06
CA PRO A 116 20.24 -16.91 -11.36
C PRO A 116 19.98 -17.75 -10.11
N ALA A 117 18.70 -17.92 -9.78
CA ALA A 117 18.27 -18.59 -8.56
C ALA A 117 17.22 -19.64 -8.86
N GLN A 118 17.31 -20.77 -8.15
CA GLN A 118 16.27 -21.77 -8.11
C GLN A 118 15.25 -21.36 -7.04
N LEU A 119 13.98 -21.28 -7.43
CA LEU A 119 12.89 -20.89 -6.53
C LEU A 119 12.17 -22.13 -6.02
N LYS A 120 12.19 -22.36 -4.70
CA LYS A 120 11.37 -23.36 -4.02
C LYS A 120 10.21 -22.66 -3.33
N LEU A 121 8.98 -23.04 -3.69
CA LEU A 121 7.77 -22.51 -3.07
C LEU A 121 7.31 -23.44 -1.96
N GLU A 122 7.11 -22.88 -0.77
CA GLU A 122 6.58 -23.56 0.40
C GLU A 122 5.28 -22.87 0.81
N ARG A 123 4.18 -23.63 0.80
CA ARG A 123 2.88 -23.14 1.28
C ARG A 123 2.82 -23.32 2.80
N ALA A 124 3.13 -22.26 3.54
CA ALA A 124 3.11 -22.29 5.00
C ALA A 124 1.67 -22.31 5.56
N SER A 125 0.70 -21.71 4.86
CA SER A 125 -0.72 -21.71 5.24
C SER A 125 -1.61 -21.42 4.02
N LYS A 126 -2.95 -21.42 4.18
CA LYS A 126 -3.91 -21.12 3.09
C LYS A 126 -3.59 -19.81 2.35
N ASN A 127 -3.11 -18.79 3.06
CA ASN A 127 -2.86 -17.45 2.52
C ASN A 127 -1.41 -16.97 2.72
N ARG A 128 -0.50 -17.80 3.21
CA ARG A 128 0.91 -17.43 3.42
C ARG A 128 1.81 -18.30 2.55
N LEU A 129 2.59 -17.64 1.71
CA LEU A 129 3.49 -18.25 0.75
C LEU A 129 4.91 -17.84 1.07
N THR A 130 5.80 -18.82 1.18
CA THR A 130 7.23 -18.58 1.35
C THR A 130 7.94 -19.04 0.09
N ILE A 131 8.73 -18.16 -0.52
CA ILE A 131 9.62 -18.51 -1.63
C ILE A 131 11.06 -18.46 -1.12
N GLN A 132 11.72 -19.60 -1.22
CA GLN A 132 13.15 -19.74 -0.96
C GLN A 132 13.91 -19.61 -2.27
N LEU A 133 14.82 -18.64 -2.37
CA LEU A 133 15.75 -18.53 -3.49
C LEU A 133 17.07 -19.19 -3.11
N ILE A 134 17.44 -20.18 -3.89
CA ILE A 134 18.70 -20.91 -3.76
C ILE A 134 19.60 -20.46 -4.91
N THR A 135 20.72 -19.83 -4.59
CA THR A 135 21.70 -19.37 -5.57
C THR A 135 23.12 -19.44 -5.00
N LYS A 136 24.12 -19.49 -5.86
CA LYS A 136 25.53 -19.36 -5.46
C LYS A 136 25.90 -17.89 -5.15
N LYS A 137 25.18 -16.92 -5.72
CA LYS A 137 25.44 -15.48 -5.58
C LYS A 137 24.41 -14.82 -4.66
N GLU A 138 24.25 -15.34 -3.44
CA GLU A 138 23.22 -14.86 -2.48
C GLU A 138 23.34 -13.35 -2.19
N GLY A 139 24.57 -12.84 -2.09
CA GLY A 139 24.84 -11.45 -1.77
C GLY A 139 24.19 -10.44 -2.72
N LEU A 140 24.08 -10.77 -4.01
CA LEU A 140 23.44 -9.90 -5.01
C LEU A 140 21.92 -9.83 -4.82
N LEU A 141 21.27 -10.95 -4.48
CA LEU A 141 19.83 -11.01 -4.23
C LEU A 141 19.46 -10.39 -2.88
N ILE A 142 20.33 -10.51 -1.88
CA ILE A 142 20.16 -9.84 -0.59
C ILE A 142 20.31 -8.32 -0.80
N GLY A 143 21.40 -7.91 -1.47
CA GLY A 143 21.78 -6.52 -1.62
C GLY A 143 22.25 -5.88 -0.31
N HIS A 144 22.58 -4.60 -0.36
CA HIS A 144 23.04 -3.88 0.82
C HIS A 144 21.93 -3.80 1.89
N HIS A 145 22.20 -4.34 3.07
CA HIS A 145 21.25 -4.43 4.19
C HIS A 145 19.88 -5.07 3.82
N GLY A 146 19.85 -5.94 2.81
CA GLY A 146 18.61 -6.62 2.42
C GLY A 146 17.68 -5.76 1.56
N LYS A 147 18.13 -4.60 1.06
CA LYS A 147 17.31 -3.72 0.22
C LYS A 147 16.80 -4.43 -1.03
N THR A 148 17.63 -5.24 -1.68
CA THR A 148 17.25 -5.96 -2.91
C THR A 148 16.21 -7.05 -2.63
N ILE A 149 16.44 -7.91 -1.62
CA ILE A 149 15.47 -8.97 -1.28
C ILE A 149 14.13 -8.37 -0.82
N ASN A 150 14.14 -7.25 -0.09
CA ASN A 150 12.92 -6.56 0.32
C ASN A 150 12.19 -5.94 -0.88
N ALA A 151 12.91 -5.34 -1.82
CA ALA A 151 12.32 -4.81 -3.05
C ALA A 151 11.71 -5.94 -3.91
N LEU A 152 12.44 -7.04 -4.10
CA LEU A 152 11.93 -8.22 -4.83
C LEU A 152 10.69 -8.81 -4.16
N GLN A 153 10.67 -8.90 -2.83
CA GLN A 153 9.48 -9.34 -2.09
C GLN A 153 8.30 -8.41 -2.33
N TYR A 154 8.52 -7.09 -2.25
CA TYR A 154 7.47 -6.11 -2.49
C TYR A 154 6.92 -6.19 -3.92
N LEU A 155 7.80 -6.25 -4.92
CA LEU A 155 7.39 -6.39 -6.32
C LEU A 155 6.63 -7.70 -6.55
N GLY A 156 7.12 -8.81 -6.00
CA GLY A 156 6.42 -10.09 -6.06
C GLY A 156 5.04 -10.05 -5.38
N GLN A 157 4.91 -9.35 -4.25
CA GLN A 157 3.64 -9.17 -3.54
C GLN A 157 2.65 -8.33 -4.37
N VAL A 158 3.11 -7.23 -4.96
CA VAL A 158 2.29 -6.37 -5.83
C VAL A 158 1.83 -7.14 -7.05
N TYR A 159 2.73 -7.88 -7.71
CA TYR A 159 2.41 -8.71 -8.86
C TYR A 159 1.37 -9.79 -8.49
N LEU A 160 1.54 -10.46 -7.34
CA LEU A 160 0.59 -11.46 -6.87
C LEU A 160 -0.79 -10.87 -6.59
N ASN A 161 -0.84 -9.67 -5.98
CA ASN A 161 -2.11 -8.98 -5.71
C ASN A 161 -2.87 -8.57 -6.98
N HIS A 162 -2.15 -8.34 -8.08
CA HIS A 162 -2.77 -7.98 -9.36
C HIS A 162 -3.35 -9.20 -10.11
N HIS A 163 -2.73 -10.38 -9.94
CA HIS A 163 -3.08 -11.58 -10.71
C HIS A 163 -3.87 -12.64 -9.92
N ALA A 164 -3.77 -12.68 -8.59
CA ALA A 164 -4.50 -13.62 -7.76
C ALA A 164 -5.81 -13.01 -7.25
N HIS A 165 -6.87 -13.83 -7.19
CA HIS A 165 -8.13 -13.42 -6.56
C HIS A 165 -8.07 -13.57 -5.03
N SER A 166 -7.29 -14.54 -4.57
CA SER A 166 -7.06 -14.76 -3.14
C SER A 166 -6.01 -13.79 -2.59
N LYS A 167 -6.26 -13.27 -1.37
CA LYS A 167 -5.31 -12.42 -0.64
C LYS A 167 -4.16 -13.27 -0.09
N PHE A 168 -3.07 -13.36 -0.83
CA PHE A 168 -1.85 -14.03 -0.37
C PHE A 168 -0.86 -13.04 0.24
N THR A 169 -0.15 -13.47 1.28
CA THR A 169 1.06 -12.81 1.78
C THR A 169 2.27 -13.58 1.31
N LEU A 170 3.14 -12.91 0.55
CA LEU A 170 4.40 -13.44 0.04
C LEU A 170 5.55 -13.07 0.99
N LEU A 171 6.30 -14.08 1.42
CA LEU A 171 7.58 -13.92 2.11
C LEU A 171 8.69 -14.46 1.23
N LEU A 172 9.74 -13.67 1.05
CA LEU A 172 10.90 -14.00 0.26
C LEU A 172 12.10 -14.23 1.19
N ASN A 173 12.79 -15.35 0.99
CA ASN A 173 13.95 -15.75 1.78
C ASN A 173 15.10 -16.16 0.86
N VAL A 174 16.31 -15.76 1.24
CA VAL A 174 17.58 -16.17 0.60
C VAL A 174 18.43 -16.75 1.72
N GLY A 175 18.64 -18.07 1.71
CA GLY A 175 19.30 -18.78 2.81
C GLY A 175 18.68 -18.47 4.18
N ASP A 176 19.54 -18.19 5.15
CA ASP A 176 19.27 -17.80 6.54
C ASP A 176 19.48 -16.29 6.78
N TYR A 177 19.36 -15.47 5.72
CA TYR A 177 19.70 -14.04 5.79
C TYR A 177 18.92 -13.29 6.87
N ARG A 178 17.63 -13.58 7.06
CA ARG A 178 16.77 -12.84 8.00
C ARG A 178 17.20 -13.08 9.45
N GLU A 179 17.51 -14.33 9.78
CA GLU A 179 18.01 -14.76 11.08
C GLU A 179 19.37 -14.13 11.36
N ARG A 180 20.30 -14.21 10.39
CA ARG A 180 21.62 -13.56 10.50
C ARG A 180 21.50 -12.04 10.66
N ARG A 181 20.63 -11.39 9.88
CA ARG A 181 20.42 -9.93 9.94
C ARG A 181 19.85 -9.50 11.29
N ASN A 182 18.90 -10.24 11.85
CA ASN A 182 18.36 -9.96 13.17
C ASN A 182 19.46 -10.03 14.25
N GLY A 183 20.32 -11.06 14.21
CA GLY A 183 21.46 -11.16 15.11
C GLY A 183 22.46 -10.00 14.99
N ILE A 184 22.67 -9.49 13.77
CA ILE A 184 23.51 -8.30 13.53
C ILE A 184 22.88 -7.04 14.13
N LEU A 185 21.57 -6.84 13.93
CA LEU A 185 20.85 -5.68 14.46
C LEU A 185 20.83 -5.67 16.00
N ALA A 186 20.65 -6.83 16.63
CA ALA A 186 20.74 -6.97 18.08
C ALA A 186 22.13 -6.55 18.61
N ARG A 187 23.20 -7.06 18.00
CA ARG A 187 24.58 -6.69 18.39
C ARG A 187 24.87 -5.20 18.16
N LEU A 188 24.35 -4.63 17.07
CA LEU A 188 24.46 -3.20 16.79
C LEU A 188 23.75 -2.39 17.88
N ALA A 189 22.53 -2.77 18.24
CA ALA A 189 21.75 -2.15 19.31
C ALA A 189 22.50 -2.21 20.66
N ASP A 190 23.04 -3.37 21.04
CA ASP A 190 23.81 -3.53 22.28
C ASP A 190 25.11 -2.72 22.31
N LYS A 191 25.79 -2.61 21.17
CA LYS A 191 27.00 -1.79 21.04
C LYS A 191 26.66 -0.32 21.21
N THR A 192 25.66 0.17 20.48
CA THR A 192 25.26 1.58 20.50
C THR A 192 24.64 1.98 21.84
N ALA A 193 23.90 1.09 22.49
CA ALA A 193 23.40 1.34 23.84
C ALA A 193 24.54 1.50 24.85
N ARG A 194 25.58 0.65 24.81
CA ARG A 194 26.76 0.80 25.67
C ARG A 194 27.50 2.10 25.41
N GLU A 195 27.63 2.51 24.15
CA GLU A 195 28.25 3.78 23.76
C GLU A 195 27.46 4.99 24.28
N ALA A 196 26.12 4.97 24.14
CA ALA A 196 25.25 6.02 24.66
C ALA A 196 25.33 6.14 26.20
N ILE A 197 25.41 5.01 26.91
CA ILE A 197 25.60 4.99 28.37
C ILE A 197 26.98 5.53 28.76
N ALA A 198 28.04 5.10 28.07
CA ALA A 198 29.41 5.49 28.40
C ALA A 198 29.68 6.97 28.13
N THR A 199 29.11 7.52 27.06
CA THR A 199 29.27 8.93 26.69
C THR A 199 28.28 9.84 27.40
N GLY A 200 27.16 9.30 27.90
CA GLY A 200 26.04 10.09 28.43
C GLY A 200 25.33 10.92 27.34
N GLN A 201 25.56 10.61 26.06
CA GLN A 201 24.99 11.32 24.91
C GLN A 201 24.13 10.38 24.06
N ALA A 202 23.19 10.96 23.32
CA ALA A 202 22.38 10.22 22.37
C ALA A 202 23.23 9.79 21.17
N THR A 203 23.13 8.51 20.79
CA THR A 203 23.83 7.96 19.63
C THR A 203 22.80 7.57 18.56
N LEU A 204 23.03 8.05 17.33
CA LEU A 204 22.21 7.76 16.17
C LEU A 204 22.72 6.53 15.41
N LEU A 205 21.79 5.75 14.88
CA LEU A 205 22.08 4.66 13.97
C LEU A 205 21.93 5.09 12.50
N GLU A 206 22.41 4.27 11.59
CA GLU A 206 22.18 4.46 10.16
C GLU A 206 20.68 4.34 9.80
N PRO A 207 20.20 5.08 8.78
CA PRO A 207 18.85 4.92 8.28
C PRO A 207 18.57 3.48 7.84
N MET A 208 17.46 2.94 8.32
CA MET A 208 17.07 1.55 8.07
C MET A 208 15.56 1.43 7.94
N PRO A 209 15.02 0.42 7.23
CA PRO A 209 13.57 0.27 7.05
C PRO A 209 12.81 0.11 8.37
N SER A 210 11.52 0.46 8.36
CA SER A 210 10.63 0.39 9.54
C SER A 210 10.70 -0.94 10.32
N PHE A 211 10.81 -2.07 9.62
CA PHE A 211 10.89 -3.38 10.29
C PHE A 211 12.19 -3.57 11.08
N GLU A 212 13.34 -3.08 10.58
CA GLU A 212 14.63 -3.16 11.28
C GLU A 212 14.62 -2.24 12.50
N ARG A 213 14.09 -1.02 12.36
CA ARG A 213 13.92 -0.09 13.49
C ARG A 213 13.08 -0.72 14.59
N LYS A 214 11.98 -1.39 14.22
CA LYS A 214 11.11 -2.10 15.16
C LYS A 214 11.84 -3.24 15.88
N GLN A 215 12.74 -3.97 15.20
CA GLN A 215 13.56 -5.01 15.84
C GLN A 215 14.50 -4.42 16.90
N ILE A 216 15.13 -3.28 16.59
CA ILE A 216 16.01 -2.58 17.55
C ILE A 216 15.21 -2.06 18.76
N HIS A 217 14.07 -1.41 18.50
CA HIS A 217 13.17 -0.95 19.58
C HIS A 217 12.71 -2.11 20.47
N ALA A 218 12.34 -3.24 19.87
CA ALA A 218 11.93 -4.42 20.62
C ALA A 218 13.07 -5.03 21.44
N HIS A 219 14.28 -5.08 20.88
CA HIS A 219 15.47 -5.62 21.56
C HIS A 219 15.88 -4.79 22.78
N LEU A 220 15.74 -3.46 22.71
CA LEU A 220 16.09 -2.53 23.80
C LEU A 220 14.91 -2.07 24.65
N ALA A 221 13.69 -2.59 24.42
CA ALA A 221 12.46 -2.14 25.07
C ALA A 221 12.53 -2.26 26.61
N ASP A 222 13.08 -3.39 27.09
CA ASP A 222 13.14 -3.72 28.52
C ASP A 222 14.42 -3.21 29.20
N SER A 223 15.29 -2.49 28.48
CA SER A 223 16.54 -1.99 29.06
C SER A 223 16.28 -0.90 30.10
N PRO A 224 16.80 -1.01 31.33
CA PRO A 224 16.61 0.00 32.36
C PRO A 224 17.48 1.25 32.15
N HIS A 225 18.46 1.23 31.24
CA HIS A 225 19.48 2.27 31.11
C HIS A 225 19.35 3.16 29.87
N VAL A 226 18.55 2.76 28.88
CA VAL A 226 18.40 3.53 27.63
C VAL A 226 16.94 3.67 27.22
N ILE A 227 16.65 4.74 26.49
CA ILE A 227 15.43 4.94 25.72
C ILE A 227 15.76 4.89 24.23
N THR A 228 14.76 4.52 23.42
CA THR A 228 14.91 4.49 21.97
C THR A 228 13.73 5.19 21.31
N TYR A 229 14.00 5.98 20.27
CA TYR A 229 12.97 6.61 19.44
C TYR A 229 13.46 6.73 17.99
N SER A 230 12.53 6.86 17.03
CA SER A 230 12.88 6.94 15.61
C SER A 230 12.66 8.36 15.09
N GLU A 231 13.69 8.97 14.50
CA GLU A 231 13.67 10.33 13.93
C GLU A 231 13.95 10.34 12.41
N GLY A 232 13.55 11.43 11.76
CA GLY A 232 13.69 11.62 10.31
C GLY A 232 12.49 11.10 9.51
N GLU A 233 12.53 11.33 8.20
CA GLU A 233 11.51 10.92 7.24
C GLU A 233 11.98 9.74 6.38
N GLU A 234 11.07 8.85 6.01
CA GLU A 234 11.39 7.70 5.14
C GLU A 234 11.87 8.21 3.77
N PRO A 235 12.97 7.69 3.18
CA PRO A 235 13.77 6.51 3.55
C PRO A 235 14.98 6.80 4.47
N HIS A 236 15.14 8.03 4.93
CA HIS A 236 16.26 8.50 5.76
C HIS A 236 15.96 8.42 7.26
N ARG A 237 14.88 7.75 7.65
CA ARG A 237 14.46 7.61 9.04
C ARG A 237 15.35 6.60 9.78
N TYR A 238 15.87 7.01 10.94
CA TYR A 238 16.83 6.27 11.75
C TYR A 238 16.36 6.09 13.19
N VAL A 239 17.07 5.26 13.97
CA VAL A 239 16.83 5.06 15.41
C VAL A 239 17.86 5.84 16.20
N VAL A 240 17.40 6.56 17.21
CA VAL A 240 18.22 7.22 18.23
C VAL A 240 18.13 6.40 19.51
N ILE A 241 19.29 6.11 20.10
CA ILE A 241 19.42 5.46 21.39
C ILE A 241 20.04 6.48 22.35
N ALA A 242 19.31 6.82 23.41
CA ALA A 242 19.76 7.79 24.40
C ALA A 242 19.79 7.17 25.80
N PRO A 243 20.71 7.59 26.69
CA PRO A 243 20.66 7.18 28.09
C PRO A 243 19.36 7.68 28.76
N LYS A 244 18.89 6.92 29.74
CA LYS A 244 17.74 7.26 30.58
C LYS A 244 18.09 8.29 31.65
#